data_AF-A0A7Y3AZK2-F1
#
_entry.id   AF-A0A7Y3AZK2-F1
#
_cell.length_a   1.000
_cell.length_b   1.000
_cell.length_c   1.000
_cell.angle_alpha   90.00
_cell.angle_beta   90.00
_cell.angle_gamma   90.00
#
_symmetry.space_group_name_H-M   'P 1'
#
loop_
_entity.id
_entity.type
_entity.pdbx_description
1 polymer ?
#
loop_
_entity_poly.entity_id
_entity_poly.type
_entity_poly.pdbx_seq_one_letter_code
_entity_poly.pdbx_strand_id
1 'polypeptide(L)' 'MFFGETSINLDAKGRLAIPIRYRDAIQEACGGELVLTYSAFDHGALYLYPREMWEEVRDKVMSLSTF' A
#
# COMPACT_ATOMS: atom_id res chain seq x y z
N MET A 1 2.75 15.56 3.19
CA MET A 1 2.27 15.13 1.86
C MET A 1 3.49 14.81 1.01
N PHE A 2 3.61 13.59 0.50
CA PHE A 2 4.80 13.13 -0.23
C PHE A 2 4.41 12.68 -1.64
N PHE A 3 5.13 13.17 -2.64
CA PHE A 3 4.98 12.76 -4.04
C PHE A 3 6.35 12.46 -4.64
N GLY A 4 6.34 11.75 -5.76
CA GLY A 4 7.53 11.43 -6.54
C GLY A 4 7.86 9.94 -6.56
N GLU A 5 8.78 9.60 -7.46
CA GLU A 5 9.25 8.24 -7.67
C GLU A 5 10.52 7.99 -6.84
N THR A 6 10.71 6.77 -6.37
CA THR A 6 11.94 6.38 -5.68
C THR A 6 12.27 4.94 -6.03
N SER A 7 13.40 4.76 -6.71
CA SER A 7 13.91 3.44 -7.00
C SER A 7 14.36 2.76 -5.72
N ILE A 8 13.92 1.52 -5.56
CA ILE A 8 14.14 0.67 -4.39
C ILE A 8 14.53 -0.71 -4.88
N ASN A 9 15.49 -1.33 -4.22
CA ASN A 9 15.86 -2.72 -4.49
C ASN A 9 15.16 -3.64 -3.52
N LEU A 10 14.74 -4.81 -4.01
CA LEU A 10 14.33 -5.92 -3.16
C LEU A 10 15.57 -6.67 -2.70
N ASP A 11 15.57 -7.09 -1.43
CA ASP A 11 16.60 -8.00 -0.96
C ASP A 11 16.38 -9.44 -1.48
N ALA A 12 17.33 -10.33 -1.21
CA ALA A 12 17.27 -11.72 -1.64
C ALA A 12 16.06 -12.51 -1.09
N LYS A 13 15.35 -11.97 -0.10
CA LYS A 13 14.13 -12.56 0.49
C LYS A 13 12.86 -11.89 0.00
N GLY A 14 12.96 -10.98 -0.98
CA GLY A 14 11.82 -10.23 -1.51
C GLY A 14 11.32 -9.14 -0.57
N ARG A 15 12.13 -8.69 0.40
CA ARG A 15 11.74 -7.60 1.30
C ARG A 15 12.08 -6.25 0.66
N LEU A 16 11.14 -5.33 0.82
CA LEU A 16 11.26 -3.90 0.51
C LEU A 16 11.65 -3.15 1.79
N ALA A 17 12.61 -2.24 1.70
CA ALA A 17 12.87 -1.28 2.77
C ALA A 17 12.10 0.02 2.49
N ILE A 18 11.24 0.43 3.43
CA ILE A 18 10.58 1.75 3.37
C ILE A 18 11.63 2.85 3.57
N PRO A 19 11.79 3.78 2.61
CA PRO A 19 12.72 4.89 2.74
C PRO A 19 12.41 5.76 3.96
N ILE A 20 13.45 6.21 4.66
CA ILE A 20 13.35 6.90 5.96
C ILE A 20 12.36 8.07 5.91
N ARG A 21 12.37 8.85 4.82
CA ARG A 21 11.51 10.03 4.65
C ARG A 21 10.00 9.76 4.74
N TYR A 22 9.58 8.51 4.59
CA TYR A 22 8.17 8.13 4.66
C TYR A 22 7.78 7.48 5.99
N ARG A 23 8.75 7.06 6.81
CA ARG A 23 8.48 6.22 7.98
C ARG A 23 7.63 6.94 9.03
N ASP A 24 8.00 8.17 9.37
CA ASP A 24 7.27 8.94 10.39
C ASP A 24 5.83 9.22 9.97
N ALA A 25 5.63 9.54 8.69
CA ALA A 25 4.30 9.78 8.15
C ALA A 25 3.43 8.52 8.08
N ILE A 26 4.02 7.36 7.75
CA ILE A 26 3.32 6.07 7.80
C ILE A 26 2.96 5.72 9.24
N GLN A 27 3.88 5.98 10.18
CA GLN A 27 3.63 5.73 11.60
C GLN A 27 2.49 6.61 12.13
N GLU A 28 2.49 7.90 11.77
CA GLU A 28 1.44 8.85 12.13
C GLU A 28 0.09 8.49 11.49
N ALA A 29 0.10 8.05 10.23
CA ALA A 29 -1.13 7.78 9.48
C ALA A 29 -1.80 6.46 9.85
N CYS A 30 -1.04 5.40 10.16
CA CYS A 30 -1.60 4.06 10.38
C CYS A 30 -0.76 3.16 11.28
N GLY A 31 0.11 3.72 12.12
CA GLY A 31 0.88 2.94 13.08
C GLY A 31 1.89 1.95 12.46
N GLY A 32 2.23 2.12 11.18
CA GLY A 32 3.07 1.15 10.45
C GLY A 32 2.30 0.01 9.79
N GLU A 33 0.96 0.02 9.87
CA GLU A 33 0.13 -1.06 9.37
C GLU A 33 -0.27 -0.84 7.91
N LEU A 34 0.37 -1.59 7.03
CA LEU A 34 0.20 -1.48 5.59
C LEU A 34 -0.35 -2.77 4.98
N VAL A 35 -1.06 -2.64 3.87
CA VAL A 35 -1.59 -3.74 3.07
C VAL A 35 -1.11 -3.60 1.64
N LEU A 36 -0.58 -4.69 1.10
CA LEU A 36 -0.14 -4.79 -0.29
C LEU A 36 -1.20 -5.53 -1.11
N THR A 37 -1.63 -4.95 -2.23
CA THR A 37 -2.68 -5.51 -3.09
C THR A 37 -2.29 -5.46 -4.55
N TYR A 38 -2.95 -6.26 -5.39
CA TYR A 38 -2.79 -6.16 -6.84
C TYR A 38 -3.37 -4.84 -7.34
N SER A 39 -2.64 -4.18 -8.24
CA SER A 39 -3.20 -3.04 -8.95
C SER A 39 -4.34 -3.48 -9.86
N ALA A 40 -5.46 -2.78 -9.79
CA ALA A 40 -6.60 -2.99 -10.69
C ALA A 40 -6.42 -2.32 -12.06
N PHE A 41 -5.44 -1.41 -12.18
CA PHE A 41 -5.26 -0.56 -13.36
C PHE A 41 -3.92 -0.77 -14.07
N ASP A 42 -2.91 -1.28 -13.35
CA ASP A 42 -1.52 -1.39 -13.82
C ASP A 42 -1.04 -2.83 -13.73
N HIS A 43 -0.96 -3.51 -14.87
CA HIS A 43 -0.46 -4.89 -14.92
C HIS A 43 0.99 -4.98 -14.44
N GLY A 44 1.26 -5.87 -13.49
CA GLY A 44 2.59 -6.08 -12.93
C GLY A 44 2.96 -5.10 -11.80
N ALA A 45 2.04 -4.21 -11.42
CA ALA A 45 2.21 -3.32 -10.28
C ALA A 45 1.40 -3.78 -9.06
N LEU A 46 1.89 -3.41 -7.89
CA LEU A 46 1.22 -3.61 -6.62
C LEU A 46 0.93 -2.25 -6.01
N TYR A 47 -0.20 -2.15 -5.32
CA TYR A 47 -0.54 -0.98 -4.52
C TYR A 47 -0.24 -1.25 -3.06
N LEU A 48 0.17 -0.20 -2.35
CA LEU A 48 0.46 -0.22 -0.92
C LEU A 48 -0.44 0.80 -0.23
N TYR A 49 -1.30 0.32 0.67
CA TYR A 49 -2.28 1.13 1.38
C TYR A 49 -2.03 1.09 2.88
N PRO A 50 -2.31 2.18 3.61
CA PRO A 50 -2.69 2.12 5.02
C PRO A 50 -3.87 1.17 5.22
N ARG A 51 -3.83 0.35 6.28
CA ARG A 51 -4.82 -0.71 6.51
C ARG A 51 -6.26 -0.19 6.50
N GLU A 52 -6.54 0.86 7.27
CA GLU A 52 -7.89 1.41 7.42
C GLU A 52 -8.48 1.84 6.06
N MET A 53 -7.68 2.52 5.22
CA MET A 53 -8.12 2.92 3.87
C MET A 53 -8.36 1.71 2.97
N TRP A 54 -7.55 0.66 3.07
CA TRP A 54 -7.79 -0.56 2.32
C TRP A 54 -9.09 -1.26 2.78
N GLU A 55 -9.36 -1.29 4.08
CA GLU A 55 -10.59 -1.89 4.62
C GLU A 55 -11.84 -1.20 4.08
N GLU A 56 -11.84 0.13 3.98
CA GLU A 56 -12.94 0.85 3.34
C GLU A 56 -13.14 0.49 1.87
N VAL A 57 -12.04 0.37 1.10
CA VAL A 57 -12.08 -0.01 -0.31
C VAL A 57 -12.60 -1.44 -0.45
N ARG A 58 -12.08 -2.37 0.36
CA ARG A 58 -12.53 -3.77 0.43
C ARG A 58 -14.03 -3.81 0.72
N ASP A 59 -14.50 -3.12 1.74
CA ASP A 59 -15.90 -3.19 2.16
C ASP A 59 -16.83 -2.61 1.10
N LYS A 60 -16.43 -1.52 0.43
CA LYS A 60 -17.15 -0.99 -0.75
C LYS A 60 -17.23 -2.04 -1.85
N VAL A 61 -16.12 -2.69 -2.21
CA VAL A 61 -16.09 -3.73 -3.24
C VAL A 61 -16.95 -4.93 -2.84
N MET A 62 -16.89 -5.38 -1.59
CA MET A 62 -17.70 -6.48 -1.08
C MET A 62 -19.20 -6.14 -1.02
N SER A 63 -19.54 -4.86 -0.87
CA SER A 63 -20.93 -4.39 -0.90
C SER A 63 -21.52 -4.29 -2.31
N LEU A 64 -20.67 -4.33 -3.36
CA LEU A 64 -21.13 -4.47 -4.73
C LEU A 64 -21.64 -5.91 -4.87
N SER A 65 -22.96 -6.06 -4.81
CA SER A 65 -23.63 -7.35 -4.94
C SER A 65 -23.06 -8.17 -6.10
N THR A 66 -22.70 -9.42 -5.81
CA THR A 66 -22.35 -10.40 -6.86
C THR A 66 -23.60 -11.09 -7.42
N PHE A 67 -24.80 -10.63 -7.04
CA PHE A 67 -26.10 -11.16 -7.48
C PHE A 67 -27.12 -10.05 -7.79
#